data_AF-A0A0M9WTU5-F1
#
_entry.id   AF-A0A0M9WTU5-F1
#
_cell.length_a   1.000
_cell.length_b   1.000
_cell.length_c   1.000
_cell.angle_alpha   90.00
_cell.angle_beta   90.00
_cell.angle_gamma   90.00
#
_symmetry.space_group_name_H-M   'P 1'
#
loop_
_entity.id
_entity.type
_entity.pdbx_description
1 polymer ?
#
loop_
_entity_poly.entity_id
_entity_poly.type
_entity_poly.pdbx_seq_one_letter_code
_entity_poly.pdbx_strand_id
1 'polypeptide(L)'
;MARRTKEEMFRMKNDVTYYLLQTKLDPHSAHELMIKERLENGQMIPYYIKGVKDFISTSHDLALELNREELMRKKDKEKFKQKQDIVDYVLKLSLQDIKQIYNERKNKLPKHEFLELHSLLILKAVEGEIKKNDVNDIIINLFQRIA
;
A
#
# COMPACT_ATOMS: atom_id res chain seq x y z
N MET A 1 20.48 31.24 -20.61
CA MET A 1 19.16 30.57 -20.47
C MET A 1 18.52 31.03 -19.17
N ALA A 2 17.27 31.51 -19.22
CA ALA A 2 16.54 31.85 -18.00
C ALA A 2 16.28 30.60 -17.14
N ARG A 3 16.28 30.79 -15.82
CA ARG A 3 15.89 29.76 -14.84
C ARG A 3 14.38 29.62 -14.87
N ARG A 4 13.87 28.38 -14.79
CA ARG A 4 12.43 28.11 -14.72
C ARG A 4 11.84 28.63 -13.41
N THR A 5 10.60 29.09 -13.47
CA THR A 5 9.78 29.34 -12.28
C THR A 5 9.30 28.02 -11.66
N LYS A 6 8.75 28.07 -10.43
CA LYS A 6 8.16 26.89 -9.78
C LYS A 6 6.99 26.32 -10.58
N GLU A 7 6.16 27.20 -11.14
CA GLU A 7 5.01 26.81 -11.94
C GLU A 7 5.43 26.14 -13.26
N GLU A 8 6.46 26.68 -13.92
CA GLU A 8 7.03 26.08 -15.14
C GLU A 8 7.64 24.71 -14.86
N MET A 9 8.30 24.54 -13.71
CA MET A 9 8.80 23.23 -13.28
C MET A 9 7.66 22.24 -13.06
N PHE A 10 6.54 22.67 -12.47
CA PHE A 10 5.37 21.83 -12.26
C PHE A 10 4.72 21.41 -13.59
N ARG A 11 4.48 22.37 -14.49
CA ARG A 11 3.92 22.08 -15.83
C ARG A 11 4.83 21.16 -16.63
N MET A 12 6.15 21.43 -16.63
CA MET A 12 7.14 20.58 -17.27
C MET A 12 7.05 19.14 -16.75
N LYS A 13 7.03 18.95 -15.42
CA LYS A 13 6.93 17.61 -14.84
C LYS A 13 5.66 16.88 -15.27
N ASN A 14 4.51 17.55 -15.27
CA ASN A 14 3.25 16.92 -15.66
C ASN A 14 3.25 16.47 -17.12
N ASP A 15 3.65 17.37 -18.04
CA ASP A 15 3.69 17.08 -19.47
C ASP A 15 4.69 15.96 -19.77
N VAL A 16 5.90 16.03 -19.20
CA VAL A 16 6.93 15.00 -19.38
C VAL A 16 6.48 13.65 -18.82
N THR A 17 5.85 13.65 -17.64
CA THR A 17 5.32 12.42 -17.00
C THR A 17 4.27 11.75 -17.89
N TYR A 18 3.39 12.52 -18.52
CA TYR A 18 2.37 11.99 -19.42
C TYR A 18 2.98 11.11 -20.53
N TYR A 19 3.99 11.63 -21.24
CA TYR A 19 4.66 10.88 -22.31
C TYR A 19 5.53 9.72 -21.78
N LEU A 20 6.17 9.89 -20.62
CA LEU A 20 6.96 8.82 -19.99
C LEU A 20 6.08 7.61 -19.60
N LEU A 21 4.87 7.84 -19.11
CA LEU A 21 3.95 6.75 -18.76
C LEU A 21 3.51 5.93 -19.98
N GLN A 22 3.34 6.58 -21.13
CA GLN A 22 2.97 5.89 -22.38
C GLN A 22 4.12 5.06 -22.98
N THR A 23 5.36 5.46 -22.69
CA THR A 23 6.58 4.88 -23.26
C THR A 23 7.35 4.01 -22.28
N LYS A 24 6.69 3.54 -21.21
CA LYS A 24 7.28 2.67 -20.18
C LYS A 24 8.55 3.27 -19.54
N LEU A 25 8.53 4.58 -19.30
CA LEU A 25 9.63 5.35 -18.73
C LEU A 25 10.89 5.39 -19.59
N ASP A 26 10.81 5.16 -20.91
CA ASP A 26 11.93 5.44 -21.80
C ASP A 26 11.98 6.94 -22.14
N PRO A 27 12.97 7.70 -21.64
CA PRO A 27 13.03 9.14 -21.85
C PRO A 27 13.29 9.55 -23.30
N HIS A 28 13.94 8.71 -24.09
CA HIS A 28 14.21 9.00 -25.51
C HIS A 28 12.94 8.83 -26.32
N SER A 29 12.28 7.67 -26.16
CA SER A 29 10.99 7.40 -26.81
C SER A 29 9.91 8.41 -26.40
N ALA A 30 9.85 8.81 -25.12
CA ALA A 30 8.91 9.81 -24.64
C ALA A 30 9.13 11.19 -25.28
N HIS A 31 10.38 11.61 -25.40
CA HIS A 31 10.75 12.88 -26.02
C HIS A 31 10.43 12.88 -27.52
N GLU A 32 10.73 11.78 -28.22
CA GLU A 32 10.37 11.60 -29.63
C GLU A 32 8.86 11.61 -29.85
N LEU A 33 8.10 10.94 -28.97
CA LEU A 33 6.65 10.92 -29.00
C LEU A 33 6.06 12.33 -28.85
N MET A 34 6.54 13.11 -27.87
CA MET A 34 6.12 14.50 -27.70
C MET A 34 6.42 15.33 -28.94
N ILE A 35 7.63 15.22 -29.50
CA ILE A 35 8.01 15.96 -30.71
C ILE A 35 7.07 15.59 -31.86
N LYS A 36 6.84 14.30 -32.09
CA LYS A 36 5.97 13.80 -33.15
C LYS A 36 4.56 14.36 -33.02
N GLU A 37 3.94 14.24 -31.85
CA GLU A 37 2.58 14.71 -31.60
C GLU A 37 2.46 16.23 -31.78
N ARG A 38 3.46 17.00 -31.34
CA ARG A 38 3.47 18.47 -31.50
C ARG A 38 3.61 18.86 -32.97
N LEU A 39 4.47 18.18 -33.73
CA LEU A 39 4.63 18.41 -35.16
C LEU A 39 3.35 18.07 -35.94
N GLU A 40 2.72 16.93 -35.64
CA GLU A 40 1.46 16.50 -36.26
C GLU A 40 0.32 17.50 -36.02
N ASN A 41 0.29 18.11 -34.82
CA ASN A 41 -0.70 19.10 -34.45
C ASN A 41 -0.33 20.55 -34.84
N GLY A 42 0.82 20.77 -35.49
CA GLY A 42 1.31 22.11 -35.82
C GLY A 42 1.60 22.99 -34.60
N GLN A 43 1.88 22.39 -33.44
CA GLN A 43 2.15 23.07 -32.18
C GLN A 43 3.65 23.18 -31.92
N MET A 44 4.08 24.29 -31.32
CA MET A 44 5.46 24.43 -30.86
C MET A 44 5.71 23.59 -29.61
N ILE A 45 6.96 23.13 -29.44
CA ILE A 45 7.40 22.52 -28.19
C ILE A 45 7.30 23.57 -27.06
N PRO A 46 6.68 23.24 -25.91
CA PRO A 46 6.57 24.19 -24.81
C PRO A 46 7.94 24.70 -24.35
N TYR A 47 8.09 26.02 -24.24
CA TYR A 47 9.37 26.67 -23.94
C TYR A 47 9.99 26.25 -22.59
N TYR A 48 9.16 25.78 -21.64
CA TYR A 48 9.61 25.28 -20.35
C TYR A 48 10.21 23.87 -20.43
N ILE A 49 10.05 23.15 -21.54
CA ILE A 49 10.72 21.88 -21.81
C ILE A 49 12.01 22.17 -22.59
N LYS A 50 13.17 21.88 -21.97
CA LYS A 50 14.51 22.18 -22.50
C LYS A 50 15.11 21.00 -23.26
N GLY A 51 14.31 19.98 -23.57
CA GLY A 51 14.67 18.81 -24.38
C GLY A 51 14.77 17.52 -23.55
N VAL A 52 15.41 16.50 -24.14
CA VAL A 52 15.47 15.13 -23.59
C VAL A 52 15.99 15.04 -22.15
N LYS A 53 16.80 16.00 -21.69
CA LYS A 53 17.32 16.00 -20.30
C LYS A 53 16.21 16.08 -19.25
N ASP A 54 15.11 16.76 -19.55
CA ASP A 54 13.97 16.83 -18.63
C ASP A 54 13.25 15.48 -18.51
N PHE A 55 13.17 14.76 -19.63
CA PHE A 55 12.63 13.40 -19.68
C PHE A 55 13.52 12.43 -18.91
N ILE A 56 14.85 12.51 -19.07
CA ILE A 56 15.80 11.67 -18.32
C ILE A 56 15.66 11.91 -16.82
N SER A 57 15.68 13.19 -16.39
CA SER A 57 15.57 13.53 -14.97
C SER A 57 14.24 13.09 -14.38
N THR A 58 13.14 13.36 -15.08
CA THR A 58 11.79 13.05 -14.60
C THR A 58 11.53 11.55 -14.62
N SER A 59 12.09 10.82 -15.60
CA SER A 59 12.04 9.36 -15.66
C SER A 59 12.69 8.71 -14.45
N HIS A 60 13.83 9.23 -13.99
CA HIS A 60 14.52 8.69 -12.83
C HIS A 60 13.70 8.94 -11.55
N ASP A 61 13.24 10.17 -11.34
CA ASP A 61 12.38 10.54 -10.21
C ASP A 61 11.10 9.67 -10.18
N LEU A 62 10.43 9.55 -11.32
CA LEU A 62 9.18 8.80 -11.46
C LEU A 62 9.38 7.29 -11.25
N ALA A 63 10.48 6.72 -11.73
CA ALA A 63 10.82 5.31 -11.46
C ALA A 63 11.02 5.05 -9.97
N LEU A 64 11.65 5.98 -9.24
CA LEU A 64 11.82 5.87 -7.79
C LEU A 64 10.46 5.98 -7.06
N GLU A 65 9.58 6.88 -7.48
CA GLU A 65 8.24 7.04 -6.93
C GLU A 65 7.39 5.78 -7.14
N LEU A 66 7.34 5.25 -8.37
CA LEU A 66 6.60 4.05 -8.70
C LEU A 66 7.12 2.82 -7.94
N ASN A 67 8.44 2.67 -7.81
CA ASN A 67 9.04 1.59 -7.02
C ASN A 67 8.66 1.70 -5.53
N ARG A 68 8.64 2.91 -4.96
CA ARG A 68 8.20 3.13 -3.57
C ARG A 68 6.74 2.78 -3.39
N GLU A 69 5.86 3.21 -4.29
CA GLU A 69 4.45 2.83 -4.25
C GLU A 69 4.26 1.33 -4.34
N GLU A 70 4.97 0.65 -5.24
CA GLU A 70 4.86 -0.80 -5.39
C GLU A 70 5.31 -1.53 -4.12
N LEU A 71 6.42 -1.10 -3.52
CA LEU A 71 6.89 -1.62 -2.23
C LEU A 71 5.87 -1.41 -1.12
N MET A 72 5.23 -0.25 -1.06
CA MET A 72 4.17 0.03 -0.08
C MET A 72 2.95 -0.86 -0.31
N ARG A 73 2.49 -1.00 -1.55
CA ARG A 73 1.37 -1.91 -1.91
C ARG A 73 1.70 -3.36 -1.58
N LYS A 74 2.94 -3.81 -1.80
CA LYS A 74 3.39 -5.17 -1.42
C LYS A 74 3.34 -5.35 0.09
N LYS A 75 3.87 -4.40 0.87
CA LYS A 75 3.80 -4.42 2.34
C LYS A 75 2.37 -4.42 2.86
N ASP A 76 1.48 -3.64 2.24
CA ASP A 76 0.08 -3.58 2.65
C ASP A 76 -0.65 -4.89 2.34
N LYS A 77 -0.37 -5.50 1.18
CA LYS A 77 -0.88 -6.84 0.84
C LYS A 77 -0.39 -7.91 1.81
N GLU A 78 0.90 -7.87 2.18
CA GLU A 78 1.47 -8.80 3.16
C GLU A 78 0.83 -8.63 4.54
N LYS A 79 0.66 -7.40 5.01
CA LYS A 79 -0.04 -7.10 6.27
C LYS A 79 -1.49 -7.59 6.25
N PHE A 80 -2.20 -7.36 5.14
CA PHE A 80 -3.56 -7.84 4.98
C PHE A 80 -3.62 -9.37 5.02
N LYS A 81 -2.69 -10.05 4.34
CA LYS A 81 -2.59 -11.51 4.36
C LYS A 81 -2.31 -12.04 5.77
N GLN A 82 -1.35 -11.45 6.49
CA GLN A 82 -1.05 -11.81 7.88
C GLN A 82 -2.28 -11.66 8.78
N LYS A 83 -3.02 -10.55 8.66
CA LYS A 83 -4.29 -10.37 9.39
C LYS A 83 -5.29 -11.46 9.05
N GLN A 84 -5.44 -11.80 7.77
CA GLN A 84 -6.37 -12.84 7.34
C GLN A 84 -5.97 -14.23 7.86
N ASP A 85 -4.68 -14.57 7.84
CA ASP A 85 -4.16 -15.83 8.37
C ASP A 85 -4.44 -15.96 9.88
N ILE A 86 -4.32 -14.87 10.64
CA ILE A 86 -4.65 -14.84 12.07
C ILE A 86 -6.15 -15.00 12.30
N VAL A 87 -7.00 -14.31 11.53
CA VAL A 87 -8.45 -14.47 11.62
C VAL A 87 -8.83 -15.93 11.34
N ASP A 88 -8.30 -16.51 10.28
CA ASP A 88 -8.57 -17.90 9.91
C ASP A 88 -8.06 -18.89 10.96
N TYR A 89 -6.93 -18.58 11.62
CA TYR A 89 -6.44 -19.34 12.77
C TYR A 89 -7.42 -19.29 13.94
N VAL A 90 -7.86 -18.09 14.34
CA VAL A 90 -8.81 -17.90 15.47
C VAL A 90 -10.13 -18.62 15.22
N LEU A 91 -10.66 -18.55 13.99
CA LEU A 91 -11.91 -19.23 13.63
C LEU A 91 -11.82 -20.76 13.75
N LYS A 92 -10.62 -21.33 13.51
CA LYS A 92 -10.36 -22.77 13.57
C LYS A 92 -10.07 -23.29 14.98
N LEU A 93 -9.80 -22.41 15.96
CA LEU A 93 -9.51 -22.84 17.33
C LEU A 93 -10.69 -23.60 17.93
N SER A 94 -10.39 -24.73 18.56
CA SER A 94 -11.39 -25.45 19.35
C SER A 94 -11.65 -24.71 20.67
N LEU A 95 -12.78 -25.04 21.32
CA LEU A 95 -13.07 -24.49 22.65
C LEU A 95 -11.98 -24.84 23.67
N GLN A 96 -11.33 -26.00 23.54
CA GLN A 96 -10.24 -26.42 24.43
C GLN A 96 -9.00 -25.54 24.23
N ASP A 97 -8.63 -25.25 22.98
CA ASP A 97 -7.49 -24.40 22.65
C ASP A 97 -7.70 -22.98 23.20
N ILE A 98 -8.90 -22.41 23.03
CA ILE A 98 -9.22 -21.09 23.57
C ILE A 98 -9.17 -21.09 25.11
N LYS A 99 -9.67 -22.14 25.77
CA LYS A 99 -9.58 -22.29 27.23
C LYS A 99 -8.14 -22.36 27.72
N GLN A 100 -7.28 -23.07 27.00
CA GLN A 100 -5.85 -23.16 27.33
C GLN A 100 -5.20 -21.77 27.24
N ILE A 101 -5.36 -21.09 26.11
CA ILE A 101 -4.83 -19.74 25.89
C ILE A 101 -5.34 -18.76 26.95
N TYR A 102 -6.65 -18.82 27.27
CA TYR A 102 -7.25 -18.01 28.32
C TYR A 102 -6.59 -18.24 29.68
N ASN A 103 -6.38 -19.50 30.08
CA ASN A 103 -5.76 -19.80 31.37
C ASN A 103 -4.29 -19.38 31.45
N GLU A 104 -3.55 -19.53 30.35
CA GLU A 104 -2.14 -19.13 30.28
C GLU A 104 -1.96 -17.60 30.31
N ARG A 105 -2.91 -16.85 29.73
CA ARG A 105 -2.77 -15.40 29.49
C ARG A 105 -3.59 -14.53 30.43
N LYS A 106 -4.66 -15.02 31.09
CA LYS A 106 -5.60 -14.20 31.89
C LYS A 106 -4.96 -13.25 32.91
N ASN A 107 -3.83 -13.63 33.50
CA ASN A 107 -3.14 -12.82 34.52
C ASN A 107 -2.04 -11.91 33.95
N LYS A 108 -1.75 -12.02 32.65
CA LYS A 108 -0.67 -11.30 31.96
C LYS A 108 -1.18 -10.24 30.99
N LEU A 109 -2.49 -10.22 30.72
CA LEU A 109 -3.08 -9.31 29.75
C LEU A 109 -3.58 -8.02 30.40
N PRO A 110 -3.48 -6.88 29.71
CA PRO A 110 -4.21 -5.67 30.06
C PRO A 110 -5.72 -5.94 30.11
N LYS A 111 -6.44 -5.17 30.94
CA LYS A 111 -7.89 -5.36 31.16
C LYS A 111 -8.71 -5.43 29.88
N HIS A 112 -8.42 -4.59 28.89
CA HIS A 112 -9.18 -4.56 27.64
C HIS A 112 -8.95 -5.81 26.78
N GLU A 113 -7.71 -6.27 26.63
CA GLU A 113 -7.39 -7.51 25.88
C GLU A 113 -7.95 -8.75 26.57
N PHE A 114 -7.93 -8.75 27.92
CA PHE A 114 -8.55 -9.80 28.71
C PHE A 114 -10.06 -9.91 28.46
N LEU A 115 -10.77 -8.77 28.42
CA LEU A 115 -12.21 -8.76 28.17
C LEU A 115 -12.53 -9.33 26.79
N GLU A 116 -11.76 -8.97 25.76
CA GLU A 116 -11.96 -9.50 24.41
C GLU A 116 -11.69 -11.01 24.32
N LEU A 117 -10.62 -11.49 24.96
CA LEU A 117 -10.34 -12.93 25.04
C LEU A 117 -11.43 -13.69 25.81
N HIS A 118 -11.99 -13.06 26.86
CA HIS A 118 -13.10 -13.63 27.63
C HIS A 118 -14.39 -13.69 26.80
N SER A 119 -14.72 -12.62 26.07
CA SER A 119 -15.87 -12.58 25.15
C SER A 119 -15.75 -13.66 24.07
N LEU A 120 -14.56 -13.83 23.48
CA LEU A 120 -14.30 -14.88 22.50
C LEU A 120 -14.53 -16.29 23.05
N LEU A 121 -14.10 -16.54 24.30
CA LEU A 121 -14.33 -17.80 24.99
C LEU A 121 -15.83 -18.07 25.22
N ILE A 122 -16.57 -17.05 25.67
CA ILE A 122 -18.03 -17.15 25.88
C ILE A 122 -18.73 -17.42 24.56
N LEU A 123 -18.43 -16.66 23.51
CA LEU A 123 -19.01 -16.83 22.17
C LEU A 123 -18.81 -18.25 21.66
N LYS A 124 -17.58 -18.77 21.73
CA LYS A 124 -17.31 -20.16 21.31
C LYS A 124 -18.04 -21.20 22.17
N ALA A 125 -18.21 -20.93 23.46
CA ALA A 125 -18.88 -21.84 24.37
C ALA A 125 -20.41 -21.84 24.22
N VAL A 126 -21.01 -20.70 23.86
CA VAL A 126 -22.47 -20.51 23.75
C VAL A 126 -22.97 -20.75 22.33
N GLU A 127 -22.31 -20.18 21.32
CA GLU A 127 -22.75 -20.22 19.92
C GLU A 127 -22.12 -21.37 19.12
N GLY A 128 -21.03 -21.97 19.61
CA GLY A 128 -20.31 -23.07 18.95
C GLY A 128 -19.44 -22.65 17.75
N GLU A 129 -19.85 -21.62 17.02
CA GLU A 129 -19.13 -21.06 15.88
C GLU A 129 -18.84 -19.56 16.07
N ILE A 130 -17.58 -19.17 15.87
CA ILE A 130 -17.18 -17.75 15.83
C ILE A 130 -17.31 -17.29 14.37
N LYS A 131 -17.87 -16.12 14.13
CA LYS A 131 -17.93 -15.52 12.79
C LYS A 131 -16.78 -14.54 12.60
N LYS A 132 -16.44 -14.24 11.34
CA LYS A 132 -15.39 -13.25 11.02
C LYS A 132 -15.60 -11.90 11.70
N ASN A 133 -16.84 -11.46 11.83
CA ASN A 133 -17.16 -10.15 12.42
C ASN A 133 -16.91 -10.09 13.94
N ASP A 134 -16.77 -11.25 14.59
CA ASP A 134 -16.51 -11.32 16.03
C ASP A 134 -15.00 -11.22 16.34
N VAL A 135 -14.14 -11.37 15.32
CA VAL A 135 -12.68 -11.26 15.43
C VAL A 135 -12.26 -9.82 15.16
N ASN A 136 -12.22 -9.01 16.21
CA ASN A 136 -11.81 -7.60 16.12
C ASN A 136 -10.28 -7.42 16.11
N ASP A 137 -9.83 -6.19 15.87
CA ASP A 137 -8.39 -5.86 15.82
C ASP A 137 -7.66 -6.15 17.14
N ILE A 138 -8.32 -6.10 18.30
CA ILE A 138 -7.70 -6.43 19.59
C ILE A 138 -7.36 -7.92 19.64
N ILE A 139 -8.28 -8.78 19.21
CA ILE A 139 -8.06 -10.22 19.10
C ILE A 139 -6.98 -10.50 18.06
N ILE A 140 -7.01 -9.85 16.90
CA ILE A 140 -5.95 -10.03 15.88
C ILE A 140 -4.57 -9.68 16.47
N ASN A 141 -4.43 -8.54 17.14
CA ASN A 141 -3.17 -8.11 17.75
C ASN A 141 -2.73 -9.01 18.92
N LEU A 142 -3.69 -9.56 19.67
CA LEU A 142 -3.42 -10.55 20.71
C LEU A 142 -2.83 -11.82 20.11
N PHE A 143 -3.52 -12.39 19.12
CA PHE A 143 -3.09 -13.64 18.50
C PHE A 143 -1.85 -13.49 17.62
N GLN A 144 -1.58 -12.30 17.07
CA GLN A 144 -0.31 -11.98 16.42
C GLN A 144 0.90 -12.05 17.37
N ARG A 145 0.71 -11.83 18.68
CA ARG A 145 1.77 -11.96 19.69
C ARG A 145 1.90 -13.37 20.26
N ILE A 146 0.94 -14.25 19.96
CA ILE A 146 0.85 -15.61 20.51
C ILE A 146 1.29 -16.64 19.46
N ALA A 147 0.91 -16.44 18.19
CA ALA A 147 1.33 -17.25 17.05
C ALA A 147 2.79 -16.98 16.68
#